data_AF-A0A5S6QBJ0-F1
#
_entry.id   AF-A0A5S6QBJ0-F1
#
_cell.length_a   1.000
_cell.length_b   1.000
_cell.length_c   1.000
_cell.angle_alpha   90.00
_cell.angle_beta   90.00
_cell.angle_gamma   90.00
#
_symmetry.space_group_name_H-M   'P 1'
#
loop_
_entity.id
_entity.type
_entity.pdbx_description
1 polymer ?
#
loop_
_entity_poly.entity_id
_entity_poly.type
_entity_poly.pdbx_seq_one_letter_code
_entity_poly.pdbx_strand_id
1 'polypeptide(L)'
;MSSSNIVPAFCMRSRTSLGKRVYLNFCVCDDVPCPKLLSELELASILDSPDPERYRLPVFISKKTSISDQSDESCDVYCIAFNKSFYEKRVKTSALHRKFLIALGVQEVEKKHNIVIDPLKLRELRNTQAMGDKARTIDDKGDHLLAEFRLNGVTNKEGIQLMAGQRRIRLVVPRHYHLDVVLPVRFDSSSTEAEFNADNFVLKAEFRVIEE
;
A
#
# COMPACT_ATOMS: atom_id res chain seq x y z
N MET A 1 0.90 14.29 18.97
CA MET A 1 1.15 13.12 18.11
C MET A 1 -0.08 12.22 18.19
N SER A 2 -0.96 12.27 17.19
CA SER A 2 -2.11 11.36 17.13
C SER A 2 -1.60 10.02 16.60
N SER A 3 -1.37 9.06 17.47
CA SER A 3 -1.06 7.70 17.05
C SER A 3 -2.27 7.14 16.29
N SER A 4 -2.09 6.84 15.01
CA SER A 4 -3.11 6.21 14.18
C SER A 4 -3.53 4.87 14.77
N ASN A 5 -4.79 4.77 15.21
CA ASN A 5 -5.32 3.53 15.78
C ASN A 5 -5.56 2.51 14.67
N ILE A 6 -4.77 1.44 14.65
CA ILE A 6 -5.01 0.28 13.80
C ILE A 6 -5.90 -0.70 14.58
N VAL A 7 -7.06 -1.06 14.02
CA VAL A 7 -8.01 -1.98 14.65
C VAL A 7 -8.11 -3.27 13.84
N PRO A 8 -7.85 -4.46 14.43
CA PRO A 8 -8.04 -5.74 13.74
C PRO A 8 -9.45 -5.95 13.21
N ALA A 9 -9.55 -6.44 11.97
CA ALA A 9 -10.82 -6.78 11.33
C ALA A 9 -10.98 -8.31 11.16
N PHE A 10 -10.00 -8.96 10.54
CA PHE A 10 -9.96 -10.42 10.37
C PHE A 10 -8.52 -10.92 10.19
N CYS A 11 -8.30 -12.20 10.44
CA CYS A 11 -6.96 -12.79 10.37
C CYS A 11 -6.94 -13.99 9.41
N MET A 12 -5.92 -14.02 8.54
CA MET A 12 -5.62 -15.17 7.70
C MET A 12 -4.41 -15.91 8.28
N ARG A 13 -4.41 -17.23 8.16
CA ARG A 13 -3.30 -18.12 8.48
C ARG A 13 -2.86 -18.86 7.23
N SER A 14 -1.56 -19.02 7.04
CA SER A 14 -0.99 -19.94 6.05
C SER A 14 0.38 -20.47 6.51
N ARG A 15 1.13 -21.05 5.57
CA ARG A 15 2.55 -21.40 5.71
C ARG A 15 3.34 -20.81 4.55
N THR A 16 4.61 -20.49 4.76
CA THR A 16 5.53 -20.13 3.68
C THR A 16 5.95 -21.38 2.89
N SER A 17 6.60 -21.19 1.74
CA SER A 17 7.28 -22.27 1.00
C SER A 17 8.28 -23.05 1.87
N LEU A 18 8.95 -22.36 2.81
CA LEU A 18 9.84 -22.96 3.82
C LEU A 18 9.12 -23.69 4.96
N GLY A 19 7.79 -23.83 4.90
CA GLY A 19 7.00 -24.52 5.92
C GLY A 19 6.66 -23.69 7.17
N LYS A 20 7.28 -22.51 7.36
CA LYS A 20 7.03 -21.66 8.53
C LYS A 20 5.60 -21.13 8.57
N ARG A 21 4.96 -21.15 9.74
CA ARG A 21 3.59 -20.64 9.91
C ARG A 21 3.57 -19.10 9.86
N VAL A 22 2.59 -18.56 9.15
CA VAL A 22 2.40 -17.12 9.02
C VAL A 22 0.96 -16.71 9.31
N TYR A 23 0.81 -15.51 9.87
CA TYR A 23 -0.47 -14.87 10.11
C TYR A 23 -0.50 -13.48 9.47
N LEU A 24 -1.60 -13.17 8.80
CA LEU A 24 -1.85 -11.91 8.13
C LEU A 24 -3.07 -11.27 8.81
N ASN A 25 -2.81 -10.27 9.67
CA ASN A 25 -3.84 -9.51 10.34
C ASN A 25 -4.30 -8.39 9.41
N PHE A 26 -5.51 -8.52 8.87
CA PHE A 26 -6.17 -7.46 8.11
C PHE A 26 -6.84 -6.51 9.10
N CYS A 27 -6.41 -5.26 9.08
CA CYS A 27 -6.80 -4.24 10.05
C CYS A 27 -7.37 -3.00 9.35
N VAL A 28 -8.22 -2.26 10.05
CA VAL A 28 -8.72 -0.97 9.59
C VAL A 28 -7.99 0.18 10.27
N CYS A 29 -7.80 1.27 9.53
CA CYS A 29 -7.21 2.50 10.01
C CYS A 29 -7.84 3.68 9.27
N ASP A 30 -8.20 4.75 9.98
CA ASP A 30 -8.78 5.96 9.38
C ASP A 30 -7.75 6.83 8.65
N ASP A 31 -6.47 6.74 9.04
CA ASP A 31 -5.38 7.52 8.45
C ASP A 31 -4.85 6.95 7.13
N VAL A 32 -5.19 5.68 6.81
CA VAL A 32 -4.91 5.13 5.48
C VAL A 32 -5.94 5.74 4.50
N PRO A 33 -5.52 6.36 3.38
CA PRO A 33 -6.44 7.00 2.45
C PRO A 33 -7.51 6.05 1.93
N CYS A 34 -8.76 6.52 1.86
CA CYS A 34 -9.85 5.73 1.31
C CYS A 34 -9.68 5.59 -0.21
N PRO A 35 -9.66 4.36 -0.76
CA PRO A 35 -9.67 4.15 -2.20
C PRO A 35 -11.00 4.61 -2.81
N LYS A 36 -11.06 4.68 -4.14
CA LYS A 36 -12.33 4.81 -4.84
C LYS A 36 -13.24 3.61 -4.49
N LEU A 37 -14.47 3.88 -4.07
CA LEU A 37 -15.44 2.84 -3.66
C LEU A 37 -16.20 2.29 -4.87
N LEU A 38 -15.54 1.45 -5.66
CA LEU A 38 -16.12 0.79 -6.83
C LEU A 38 -17.24 -0.18 -6.45
N SER A 39 -18.21 -0.38 -7.34
CA SER A 39 -19.15 -1.50 -7.29
C SER A 39 -18.46 -2.81 -7.69
N GLU A 40 -19.11 -3.96 -7.46
CA GLU A 40 -18.56 -5.25 -7.88
C GLU A 40 -18.38 -5.33 -9.41
N LEU A 41 -19.32 -4.78 -10.18
CA LEU A 41 -19.23 -4.75 -11.64
C LEU A 41 -18.07 -3.89 -12.14
N GLU A 42 -17.87 -2.71 -11.55
CA GLU A 42 -16.74 -1.83 -11.90
C GLU A 42 -15.41 -2.48 -11.53
N LEU A 43 -15.31 -3.10 -10.35
CA LEU A 43 -14.10 -3.79 -9.93
C LEU A 43 -13.79 -4.97 -10.87
N ALA A 44 -14.77 -5.82 -11.16
CA ALA A 44 -14.61 -6.95 -12.08
C ALA A 44 -14.15 -6.47 -13.46
N SER A 45 -14.77 -5.40 -13.98
CA SER A 45 -14.43 -4.84 -15.28
C SER A 45 -12.99 -4.31 -15.34
N ILE A 46 -12.46 -3.76 -14.23
CA ILE A 46 -11.06 -3.33 -14.16
C ILE A 46 -10.12 -4.53 -14.09
N LEU A 47 -10.46 -5.55 -13.29
CA LEU A 47 -9.66 -6.77 -13.14
C LEU A 47 -9.52 -7.54 -14.46
N ASP A 48 -10.55 -7.53 -15.30
CA ASP A 48 -10.56 -8.17 -16.63
C ASP A 48 -9.99 -7.26 -17.74
N SER A 49 -9.65 -6.00 -17.42
CA SER A 49 -9.10 -5.07 -18.38
C SER A 49 -7.61 -5.32 -18.64
N PRO A 50 -7.05 -4.84 -19.77
CA PRO A 50 -5.60 -4.91 -20.03
C PRO A 50 -4.75 -4.03 -19.10
N ASP A 51 -5.37 -3.18 -18.26
CA ASP A 51 -4.68 -2.28 -17.33
C ASP A 51 -5.33 -2.32 -15.93
N PRO A 52 -5.22 -3.47 -15.23
CA PRO A 52 -5.85 -3.67 -13.92
C PRO A 52 -5.23 -2.77 -12.83
N GLU A 53 -4.01 -2.27 -13.05
CA GLU A 53 -3.30 -1.37 -12.14
C GLU A 53 -3.92 0.03 -12.03
N ARG A 54 -4.91 0.35 -12.87
CA ARG A 54 -5.69 1.60 -12.77
C ARG A 54 -6.43 1.74 -11.45
N TYR A 55 -6.79 0.64 -10.81
CA TYR A 55 -7.37 0.67 -9.47
C TYR A 55 -6.29 0.48 -8.41
N ARG A 56 -6.06 1.52 -7.61
CA ARG A 56 -5.09 1.50 -6.51
C ARG A 56 -5.81 1.44 -5.18
N LEU A 57 -5.41 0.48 -4.34
CA LEU A 57 -5.87 0.34 -2.96
C LEU A 57 -4.71 0.70 -2.02
N PRO A 58 -4.77 1.86 -1.33
CA PRO A 58 -3.76 2.20 -0.32
C PRO A 58 -3.81 1.19 0.82
N VAL A 59 -2.65 0.59 1.12
CA VAL A 59 -2.46 -0.32 2.26
C VAL A 59 -1.15 0.02 2.97
N PHE A 60 -1.14 -0.16 4.28
CA PHE A 60 0.06 -0.15 5.10
C PHE A 60 0.42 -1.60 5.47
N ILE A 61 1.67 -1.98 5.25
CA ILE A 61 2.19 -3.30 5.62
C ILE A 61 3.24 -3.14 6.71
N SER A 62 3.02 -3.73 7.88
CA SER A 62 3.97 -3.64 8.99
C SER A 62 5.28 -4.39 8.72
N LYS A 63 6.30 -4.09 9.53
CA LYS A 63 7.44 -5.00 9.69
C LYS A 63 6.96 -6.36 10.22
N LYS A 64 7.79 -7.38 10.01
CA LYS A 64 7.57 -8.73 10.51
C LYS A 64 7.62 -8.74 12.04
N THR A 65 6.63 -9.32 12.69
CA THR A 65 6.67 -9.64 14.13
C THR A 65 6.75 -11.14 14.29
N SER A 66 7.81 -11.66 14.91
CA SER A 66 7.89 -13.08 15.24
C SER A 66 7.28 -13.34 16.62
N ILE A 67 6.37 -14.30 16.70
CA ILE A 67 5.77 -14.78 17.95
C ILE A 67 6.09 -16.26 18.11
N SER A 68 6.33 -16.71 19.32
CA SER A 68 6.40 -18.15 19.63
C SER A 68 5.02 -18.62 20.06
N ASP A 69 4.54 -19.72 19.50
CA ASP A 69 3.37 -20.39 20.05
C ASP A 69 3.74 -21.26 21.27
N GLN A 70 2.74 -21.72 22.03
CA GLN A 70 2.94 -22.63 23.17
C GLN A 70 3.52 -24.00 22.77
N SER A 71 3.69 -24.26 21.47
CA SER A 71 4.31 -25.46 20.90
C SER A 71 5.73 -25.23 20.35
N ASP A 72 6.36 -24.09 20.70
CA ASP A 72 7.74 -23.72 20.32
C ASP A 72 7.98 -23.55 18.81
N GLU A 73 6.91 -23.49 18.00
CA GLU A 73 7.00 -23.22 16.56
C GLU A 73 6.94 -21.69 16.35
N SER A 74 8.08 -21.07 16.00
CA SER A 74 8.12 -19.64 15.69
C SER A 74 7.22 -19.30 14.49
N CYS A 75 6.31 -18.36 14.68
CA CYS A 75 5.36 -17.89 13.67
C CYS A 75 5.63 -16.43 13.32
N ASP A 76 5.45 -16.05 12.06
CA ASP A 76 5.56 -14.65 11.65
C ASP A 76 4.19 -14.01 11.48
N VAL A 77 4.03 -12.79 11.98
CA VAL A 77 2.79 -12.03 11.95
C VAL A 77 3.01 -10.70 11.23
N TYR A 78 2.16 -10.45 10.25
CA TYR A 78 2.14 -9.22 9.47
C TYR A 78 0.81 -8.51 9.67
N CYS A 79 0.83 -7.18 9.78
CA CYS A 79 -0.38 -6.36 9.81
C CYS A 79 -0.52 -5.64 8.47
N ILE A 80 -1.69 -5.79 7.87
CA ILE A 80 -2.13 -5.12 6.65
C ILE A 80 -3.24 -4.15 7.05
N ALA A 81 -2.93 -2.87 7.19
CA ALA A 81 -3.90 -1.84 7.52
C ALA A 81 -4.43 -1.16 6.25
N PHE A 82 -5.74 -0.97 6.17
CA PHE A 82 -6.43 -0.33 5.04
C PHE A 82 -7.57 0.56 5.55
N ASN A 83 -8.13 1.38 4.67
CA ASN A 83 -9.13 2.36 5.11
C ASN A 83 -10.40 1.71 5.68
N LYS A 84 -10.86 2.21 6.83
CA LYS A 84 -12.06 1.74 7.53
C LYS A 84 -13.35 1.86 6.71
N SER A 85 -13.56 2.97 6.01
CA SER A 85 -14.76 3.16 5.18
C SER A 85 -14.82 2.15 4.02
N PHE A 86 -13.67 1.80 3.42
CA PHE A 86 -13.61 0.75 2.42
C PHE A 86 -13.99 -0.62 3.00
N TYR A 87 -13.50 -0.93 4.21
CA TYR A 87 -13.89 -2.16 4.89
C TYR A 87 -15.41 -2.27 5.07
N GLU A 88 -16.01 -1.24 5.66
CA GLU A 88 -17.42 -1.22 6.04
C GLU A 88 -18.36 -1.21 4.83
N LYS A 89 -18.02 -0.45 3.79
CA LYS A 89 -18.91 -0.23 2.63
C LYS A 89 -18.72 -1.26 1.51
N ARG A 90 -17.61 -1.99 1.48
CA ARG A 90 -17.27 -2.93 0.39
C ARG A 90 -16.83 -4.29 0.88
N VAL A 91 -15.78 -4.37 1.71
CA VAL A 91 -15.16 -5.66 2.07
C VAL A 91 -16.08 -6.53 2.93
N LYS A 92 -16.87 -5.94 3.83
CA LYS A 92 -17.82 -6.69 4.67
C LYS A 92 -18.97 -7.31 3.86
N THR A 93 -19.40 -6.64 2.79
CA THR A 93 -20.64 -6.96 2.07
C THR A 93 -20.41 -7.68 0.76
N SER A 94 -19.21 -7.57 0.17
CA SER A 94 -18.87 -8.15 -1.13
C SER A 94 -17.77 -9.18 -1.01
N ALA A 95 -18.07 -10.40 -1.46
CA ALA A 95 -17.08 -11.48 -1.54
C ALA A 95 -15.97 -11.17 -2.56
N LEU A 96 -16.29 -10.46 -3.65
CA LEU A 96 -15.30 -10.05 -4.65
C LEU A 96 -14.27 -9.08 -4.05
N HIS A 97 -14.73 -7.99 -3.42
CA HIS A 97 -13.83 -7.01 -2.77
C HIS A 97 -12.98 -7.65 -1.69
N ARG A 98 -13.57 -8.58 -0.95
CA ARG A 98 -12.89 -9.32 0.10
C ARG A 98 -11.77 -10.21 -0.45
N LYS A 99 -12.04 -10.99 -1.50
CA LYS A 99 -11.02 -11.81 -2.17
C LYS A 99 -9.92 -10.94 -2.79
N PHE A 100 -10.30 -9.83 -3.43
CA PHE A 100 -9.36 -8.86 -3.99
C PHE A 100 -8.41 -8.31 -2.93
N LEU A 101 -8.93 -7.81 -1.79
CA LEU A 101 -8.13 -7.31 -0.69
C LEU A 101 -7.19 -8.39 -0.12
N ILE A 102 -7.68 -9.62 0.05
CA ILE A 102 -6.86 -10.72 0.57
C ILE A 102 -5.71 -11.03 -0.39
N ALA A 103 -6.00 -11.16 -1.69
CA ALA A 103 -4.99 -11.43 -2.71
C ALA A 103 -3.93 -10.31 -2.76
N LEU A 104 -4.36 -9.05 -2.78
CA LEU A 104 -3.47 -7.89 -2.75
C LEU A 104 -2.61 -7.90 -1.47
N GLY A 105 -3.22 -8.10 -0.30
CA GLY A 105 -2.49 -8.12 0.97
C GLY A 105 -1.45 -9.24 1.06
N VAL A 106 -1.74 -10.42 0.48
CA VAL A 106 -0.75 -11.50 0.35
C VAL A 106 0.40 -11.07 -0.55
N GLN A 107 0.10 -10.59 -1.76
CA GLN A 107 1.11 -10.15 -2.73
C GLN A 107 2.02 -9.06 -2.17
N GLU A 108 1.45 -8.06 -1.48
CA GLU A 108 2.23 -6.96 -0.90
C GLU A 108 3.12 -7.42 0.26
N VAL A 109 2.67 -8.40 1.05
CA VAL A 109 3.51 -9.00 2.10
C VAL A 109 4.64 -9.85 1.49
N GLU A 110 4.33 -10.68 0.49
CA GLU A 110 5.32 -11.47 -0.24
C GLU A 110 6.41 -10.59 -0.85
N LYS A 111 6.01 -9.51 -1.52
CA LYS A 111 6.90 -8.53 -2.12
C LYS A 111 7.73 -7.77 -1.08
N LYS A 112 7.09 -7.19 -0.05
CA LYS A 112 7.80 -6.36 0.94
C LYS A 112 8.79 -7.16 1.79
N HIS A 113 8.49 -8.43 2.07
CA HIS A 113 9.32 -9.28 2.94
C HIS A 113 10.11 -10.35 2.20
N ASN A 114 10.01 -10.40 0.86
CA ASN A 114 10.64 -11.38 0.00
C ASN A 114 10.38 -12.84 0.45
N ILE A 115 9.11 -13.16 0.67
CA ILE A 115 8.64 -14.50 1.05
C ILE A 115 7.62 -15.02 0.05
N VAL A 116 7.35 -16.33 0.08
CA VAL A 116 6.27 -16.96 -0.69
C VAL A 116 5.31 -17.64 0.28
N ILE A 117 4.03 -17.30 0.20
CA ILE A 117 2.94 -17.79 1.03
C ILE A 117 2.15 -18.83 0.23
N ASP A 118 1.94 -20.01 0.82
CA ASP A 118 1.18 -21.09 0.20
C ASP A 118 -0.31 -20.70 0.06
N PRO A 119 -0.84 -20.50 -1.17
CA PRO A 119 -2.23 -20.09 -1.35
C PRO A 119 -3.21 -21.23 -1.03
N LEU A 120 -2.79 -22.50 -1.15
CA LEU A 120 -3.65 -23.66 -0.89
C LEU A 120 -3.92 -23.83 0.61
N LYS A 121 -2.98 -23.41 1.45
CA LYS A 121 -3.08 -23.44 2.92
C LYS A 121 -3.65 -22.16 3.52
N LEU A 122 -3.91 -21.13 2.72
CA LEU A 122 -4.47 -19.87 3.18
C LEU A 122 -5.90 -20.07 3.70
N ARG A 123 -6.12 -19.79 4.98
CA ARG A 123 -7.41 -19.97 5.66
C ARG A 123 -7.67 -18.82 6.61
N GLU A 124 -8.90 -18.37 6.67
CA GLU A 124 -9.33 -17.40 7.66
C GLU A 124 -9.57 -18.03 9.02
N LEU A 125 -9.18 -17.34 10.08
CA LEU A 125 -9.50 -17.72 11.45
C LEU A 125 -10.92 -17.28 11.81
N ARG A 126 -11.75 -18.20 12.29
CA ARG A 126 -13.17 -17.93 12.58
C ARG A 126 -13.41 -17.16 13.89
N ASN A 127 -12.56 -17.38 14.90
CA ASN A 127 -12.75 -16.86 16.26
C ASN A 127 -11.64 -15.87 16.67
N THR A 128 -10.81 -15.43 15.72
CA THR A 128 -9.62 -14.63 16.01
C THR A 128 -9.42 -13.58 14.93
N GLN A 129 -9.53 -12.31 15.32
CA GLN A 129 -9.40 -11.17 14.40
C GLN A 129 -7.95 -10.73 14.19
N ALA A 130 -7.05 -11.08 15.11
CA ALA A 130 -5.61 -10.86 14.98
C ALA A 130 -4.81 -11.82 15.85
N MET A 131 -3.60 -12.14 15.40
CA MET A 131 -2.57 -12.82 16.19
C MET A 131 -1.51 -11.84 16.69
N GLY A 132 -0.90 -12.15 17.83
CA GLY A 132 0.08 -11.26 18.47
C GLY A 132 -0.56 -10.02 19.11
N ASP A 133 0.25 -8.98 19.34
CA ASP A 133 -0.23 -7.77 19.99
C ASP A 133 -1.26 -7.01 19.13
N LYS A 134 -2.37 -6.63 19.76
CA LYS A 134 -3.56 -6.04 19.11
C LYS A 134 -3.42 -4.53 18.91
N ALA A 135 -2.59 -3.87 19.72
CA ALA A 135 -2.28 -2.45 19.58
C ALA A 135 -1.07 -2.28 18.67
N ARG A 136 -1.30 -1.92 17.41
CA ARG A 136 -0.23 -1.46 16.52
C ARG A 136 -0.50 -0.02 16.16
N THR A 137 0.49 0.83 16.33
CA THR A 137 0.52 2.18 15.77
C THR A 137 1.22 2.10 14.42
N ILE A 138 0.79 2.92 13.45
CA ILE A 138 1.60 3.18 12.26
C ILE A 138 2.78 4.02 12.74
N ASP A 139 3.88 3.37 13.11
CA ASP A 139 5.14 4.04 13.48
C ASP A 139 6.09 4.14 12.27
N ASP A 140 5.48 4.32 11.09
CA ASP A 140 6.19 4.54 9.84
C ASP A 140 5.97 5.99 9.46
N LYS A 141 6.80 6.88 10.01
CA LYS A 141 6.78 8.30 9.64
C LYS A 141 7.15 8.52 8.16
N GLY A 142 7.54 7.47 7.44
CA GLY A 142 7.82 7.50 6.01
C GLY A 142 8.90 8.53 5.70
N ASP A 143 10.16 8.12 5.73
CA ASP A 143 11.28 9.03 5.51
C ASP A 143 11.39 9.52 4.05
N HIS A 144 10.57 8.97 3.15
CA HIS A 144 10.57 9.27 1.72
C HIS A 144 9.13 9.38 1.18
N LEU A 145 8.91 10.36 0.31
CA LEU A 145 7.72 10.54 -0.51
C LEU A 145 8.03 10.06 -1.92
N LEU A 146 7.21 9.14 -2.43
CA LEU A 146 7.29 8.68 -3.81
C LEU A 146 6.15 9.30 -4.63
N ALA A 147 6.50 9.99 -5.72
CA ALA A 147 5.54 10.53 -6.68
C ALA A 147 5.67 9.80 -8.02
N GLU A 148 4.53 9.48 -8.61
CA GLU A 148 4.44 8.91 -9.96
C GLU A 148 3.55 9.80 -10.83
N PHE A 149 4.11 10.32 -11.92
CA PHE A 149 3.41 11.13 -12.90
C PHE A 149 3.32 10.36 -14.22
N ARG A 150 2.09 10.05 -14.64
CA ARG A 150 1.82 9.46 -15.96
C ARG A 150 1.68 10.59 -16.99
N LEU A 151 2.70 10.76 -17.81
CA LEU A 151 2.85 11.86 -18.77
C LEU A 151 2.56 11.38 -20.19
N ASN A 152 1.34 10.88 -20.40
CA ASN A 152 0.91 10.30 -21.67
C ASN A 152 1.14 11.29 -22.83
N GLY A 153 1.78 10.81 -23.91
CA GLY A 153 2.09 11.62 -25.09
C GLY A 153 3.37 12.47 -24.97
N VAL A 154 4.09 12.38 -23.84
CA VAL A 154 5.41 13.01 -23.67
C VAL A 154 6.48 12.01 -24.06
N THR A 155 7.10 12.20 -25.23
CA THR A 155 8.16 11.30 -25.74
C THR A 155 9.58 11.83 -25.48
N ASN A 156 9.73 13.13 -25.20
CA ASN A 156 11.01 13.76 -24.93
C ASN A 156 11.14 14.15 -23.44
N LYS A 157 12.17 13.61 -22.78
CA LYS A 157 12.51 13.93 -21.38
C LYS A 157 12.99 15.37 -21.17
N GLU A 158 13.59 16.00 -22.18
CA GLU A 158 14.19 17.36 -22.05
C GLU A 158 13.15 18.44 -21.74
N GLY A 159 11.89 18.21 -22.12
CA GLY A 159 10.79 19.13 -21.81
C GLY A 159 10.23 18.96 -20.40
N ILE A 160 10.62 17.92 -19.65
CA ILE A 160 10.07 17.63 -18.33
C ILE A 160 10.82 18.44 -17.28
N GLN A 161 10.12 19.37 -16.64
CA GLN A 161 10.67 20.22 -15.58
C GLN A 161 10.00 19.87 -14.26
N LEU A 162 10.72 19.17 -13.39
CA LEU A 162 10.31 18.91 -12.01
C LEU A 162 11.09 19.81 -11.07
N MET A 163 10.36 20.61 -10.28
CA MET A 163 10.91 21.47 -9.25
C MET A 163 10.40 21.04 -7.88
N ALA A 164 11.32 20.83 -6.97
CA ALA A 164 11.08 20.54 -5.56
C ALA A 164 11.47 21.76 -4.73
N GLY A 165 10.52 22.37 -4.04
CA GLY A 165 10.80 23.29 -2.92
C GLY A 165 10.43 22.61 -1.61
N GLN A 166 10.79 23.18 -0.45
CA GLN A 166 10.61 22.53 0.87
C GLN A 166 9.25 21.90 1.15
N ARG A 167 8.16 22.38 0.53
CA ARG A 167 6.80 21.80 0.65
C ARG A 167 6.04 21.75 -0.67
N ARG A 168 6.67 22.16 -1.77
CA ARG A 168 5.96 22.47 -3.03
C ARG A 168 6.57 21.68 -4.16
N ILE A 169 5.75 20.87 -4.83
CA ILE A 169 6.16 20.14 -6.03
C ILE A 169 5.52 20.86 -7.21
N ARG A 170 6.35 21.24 -8.18
CA ARG A 170 5.89 21.83 -9.43
C ARG A 170 6.40 21.01 -10.60
N LEU A 171 5.49 20.47 -11.39
CA LEU A 171 5.80 19.74 -12.61
C LEU A 171 5.27 20.52 -13.80
N VAL A 172 6.16 20.87 -14.72
CA VAL A 172 5.82 21.53 -15.97
C VAL A 172 6.33 20.68 -17.11
N VAL A 173 5.42 20.32 -18.01
CA VAL A 173 5.74 19.82 -19.35
C VAL A 173 5.12 20.79 -20.34
N PRO A 174 5.91 21.64 -21.02
CA PRO A 174 5.39 22.68 -21.89
C PRO A 174 4.35 22.16 -22.87
N ARG A 175 3.19 22.83 -22.95
CA ARG A 175 2.05 22.47 -23.81
C ARG A 175 1.31 21.16 -23.47
N HIS A 176 1.73 20.44 -22.43
CA HIS A 176 1.10 19.18 -22.03
C HIS A 176 0.55 19.20 -20.60
N TYR A 177 1.40 19.51 -19.62
CA TYR A 177 1.05 19.39 -18.20
C TYR A 177 1.56 20.58 -17.40
N HIS A 178 0.74 21.01 -16.45
CA HIS A 178 1.11 21.98 -15.42
C HIS A 178 0.49 21.55 -14.10
N LEU A 179 1.34 21.19 -13.16
CA LEU A 179 0.96 20.82 -11.79
C LEU A 179 1.75 21.68 -10.82
N ASP A 180 1.05 22.18 -9.82
CA ASP A 180 1.64 22.99 -8.77
C ASP A 180 0.93 22.70 -7.44
N VAL A 181 1.56 21.91 -6.57
CA VAL A 181 0.97 21.37 -5.35
C VAL A 181 1.82 21.71 -4.14
N VAL A 182 1.16 22.12 -3.06
CA VAL A 182 1.76 22.26 -1.72
C VAL A 182 1.35 21.07 -0.87
N LEU A 183 2.34 20.39 -0.28
CA LEU A 183 2.17 19.21 0.54
C LEU A 183 2.13 19.55 2.04
N PRO A 184 1.42 18.72 2.83
CA PRO A 184 1.38 18.87 4.29
C PRO A 184 2.71 18.48 4.96
N VAL A 185 3.65 17.89 4.22
CA VAL A 185 4.97 17.46 4.69
C VAL A 185 6.09 18.33 4.11
N ARG A 186 7.22 18.41 4.82
CA ARG A 186 8.45 19.02 4.30
C ARG A 186 9.36 17.95 3.69
N PHE A 187 10.10 18.33 2.67
CA PHE A 187 11.08 17.46 2.03
C PHE A 187 12.37 18.21 1.67
N ASP A 188 13.47 17.46 1.66
CA ASP A 188 14.77 17.94 1.24
C ASP A 188 14.80 18.04 -0.29
N SER A 189 14.73 19.27 -0.79
CA SER A 189 14.80 19.53 -2.24
C SER A 189 16.16 19.16 -2.84
N SER A 190 17.23 19.08 -2.04
CA SER A 190 18.57 18.75 -2.54
C SER A 190 18.77 17.24 -2.77
N SER A 191 17.99 16.40 -2.11
CA SER A 191 18.03 14.95 -2.24
C SER A 191 16.94 14.40 -3.17
N THR A 192 16.36 15.24 -4.03
CA THR A 192 15.28 14.81 -4.93
C THR A 192 15.87 14.02 -6.10
N GLU A 193 15.45 12.77 -6.24
CA GLU A 193 15.81 11.92 -7.37
C GLU A 193 14.60 11.74 -8.29
N ALA A 194 14.79 11.78 -9.60
CA ALA A 194 13.71 11.57 -10.56
C ALA A 194 14.18 10.85 -11.82
N GLU A 195 13.37 9.91 -12.30
CA GLU A 195 13.65 9.09 -13.47
C GLU A 195 12.41 9.01 -14.37
N PHE A 196 12.58 9.30 -15.66
CA PHE A 196 11.54 9.19 -16.66
C PHE A 196 11.74 7.93 -17.51
N ASN A 197 10.72 7.08 -17.54
CA ASN A 197 10.66 5.91 -18.40
C ASN A 197 9.82 6.23 -19.65
N ALA A 198 10.48 6.22 -20.81
CA ALA A 198 9.85 6.54 -22.09
C ALA A 198 8.96 5.41 -22.64
N ASP A 199 9.17 4.16 -22.20
CA ASP A 199 8.40 3.00 -22.67
C ASP A 199 6.97 3.02 -22.11
N ASN A 200 6.79 3.52 -20.90
CA ASN A 200 5.49 3.61 -20.23
C ASN A 200 5.02 5.04 -19.93
N PHE A 201 5.79 6.05 -20.35
CA PHE A 201 5.50 7.47 -20.15
C PHE A 201 5.37 7.87 -18.67
N VAL A 202 6.13 7.22 -17.77
CA VAL A 202 6.06 7.47 -16.32
C VAL A 202 7.30 8.19 -15.83
N LEU A 203 7.09 9.34 -15.18
CA LEU A 203 8.11 9.99 -14.35
C LEU A 203 7.92 9.54 -12.89
N LYS A 204 8.93 8.88 -12.33
CA LYS A 204 8.99 8.57 -10.90
C LYS A 204 9.93 9.56 -10.22
N ALA A 205 9.52 10.08 -9.07
CA ALA A 205 10.35 10.97 -8.26
C ALA A 205 10.29 10.57 -6.78
N GLU A 206 11.43 10.65 -6.11
CA GLU A 206 11.59 10.36 -4.70
C GLU A 206 12.07 11.62 -3.97
N PHE A 207 11.42 11.95 -2.85
CA PHE A 207 11.76 13.11 -2.02
C PHE A 207 11.95 12.65 -0.59
N ARG A 208 13.10 12.92 0.01
CA ARG A 208 13.32 12.60 1.43
C ARG A 208 12.49 13.55 2.30
N VAL A 209 11.62 12.99 3.14
CA VAL A 209 10.84 13.74 4.13
C VAL A 209 11.76 14.16 5.26
N ILE A 210 11.62 15.42 5.67
CA ILE A 210 12.34 15.98 6.82
C ILE A 210 11.35 16.32 7.92
N GLU A 211 11.66 15.90 9.15
CA GLU A 211 10.90 16.29 10.34
C GLU A 211 11.08 17.79 10.61
N GLU A 212 10.08 18.41 11.25
CA GLU A 212 10.13 19.82 11.64
C GLU A 212 11.14 20.11 12.76
#